data_AF-A0A366CWM2-F1
#
_entry.id   AF-A0A366CWM2-F1
#
_cell.length_a   1.000
_cell.length_b   1.000
_cell.length_c   1.000
_cell.angle_alpha   90.00
_cell.angle_beta   90.00
_cell.angle_gamma   90.00
#
_symmetry.space_group_name_H-M   'P 1'
#
loop_
_entity.id
_entity.type
_entity.pdbx_description
1 polymer ?
#
loop_
_entity_poly.entity_id
_entity_poly.type
_entity_poly.pdbx_seq_one_letter_code
_entity_poly.pdbx_strand_id
1 'polypeptide(L)'
;MTVISDSIESIGGADDTTSISIASPVLRAGHEGGVITRRPLELRAVDGVLTTPDLDPGPATVRIGVRTYLIDIPDSGTPVELWPLIEAGLPVPPEEEATAVRNGGGVARIQRLTQSAYESLATPDPETLYVVIED
;
A
#
# COMPACT_ATOMS: atom_id res chain seq x y z
N MET A 1 9.02 -14.47 15.60
CA MET A 1 9.61 -13.19 16.07
C MET A 1 10.38 -12.55 14.93
N THR A 2 10.59 -11.24 14.91
CA THR A 2 11.29 -10.54 13.80
C THR A 2 12.01 -9.28 14.24
N VAL A 3 13.24 -9.11 13.74
CA VAL A 3 14.00 -7.86 13.83
C VAL A 3 13.77 -7.05 12.56
N ILE A 4 13.45 -5.77 12.71
CA ILE A 4 13.47 -4.82 11.59
C ILE A 4 14.82 -4.09 11.64
N SER A 5 15.55 -4.10 10.53
CA SER A 5 16.81 -3.39 10.39
C SER A 5 16.88 -2.69 9.05
N ASP A 6 17.15 -1.39 9.05
CA ASP A 6 17.16 -0.58 7.82
C ASP A 6 18.09 0.63 7.94
N SER A 7 18.61 1.10 6.82
CA SER A 7 19.39 2.34 6.75
C SER A 7 18.45 3.55 6.74
N ILE A 8 18.66 4.49 7.67
CA ILE A 8 17.91 5.73 7.76
C ILE A 8 18.77 6.87 7.24
N GLU A 9 18.44 7.31 6.02
CA GLU A 9 19.09 8.46 5.39
C GLU A 9 18.11 9.63 5.29
N SER A 10 18.58 10.84 5.61
CA SER A 10 17.84 12.05 5.30
C SER A 10 18.23 12.57 3.90
N ILE A 11 17.32 13.28 3.24
CA ILE A 11 17.60 13.94 1.94
C ILE A 11 18.80 14.91 2.02
N GLY A 12 19.16 15.39 3.22
CA GLY A 12 20.34 16.22 3.47
C GLY A 12 21.56 15.49 4.06
N GLY A 13 21.56 14.16 4.15
CA GLY A 13 22.54 13.35 4.89
C GLY A 13 22.06 12.96 6.30
N ALA A 14 22.66 11.93 6.90
CA ALA A 14 22.15 11.19 8.07
C ALA A 14 21.49 12.08 9.16
N ASP A 15 20.26 11.73 9.55
CA ASP A 15 19.60 12.31 10.72
C ASP A 15 19.25 11.21 11.73
N ASP A 16 20.19 10.95 12.62
CA ASP A 16 20.05 10.01 13.75
C ASP A 16 19.14 10.57 14.87
N THR A 17 18.62 11.81 14.71
CA THR A 17 17.81 12.46 15.74
C THR A 17 16.31 12.14 15.61
N THR A 18 15.88 11.59 14.47
CA THR A 18 14.47 11.25 14.23
C THR A 18 14.04 10.06 15.11
N SER A 19 13.10 10.32 16.03
CA SER A 19 12.49 9.26 16.86
C SER A 19 11.52 8.45 16.01
N ILE A 20 11.65 7.13 16.08
CA ILE A 20 10.77 6.16 15.44
C ILE A 20 10.06 5.39 16.53
N SER A 21 8.73 5.33 16.48
CA SER A 21 7.96 4.56 17.45
C SER A 21 7.14 3.47 16.80
N ILE A 22 7.19 2.27 17.39
CA ILE A 22 6.48 1.09 16.92
C ILE A 22 5.51 0.64 18.01
N ALA A 23 4.24 0.46 17.67
CA ALA A 23 3.20 0.05 18.62
C ALA A 23 2.17 -0.86 17.96
N SER A 24 1.57 -1.78 18.73
CA SER A 24 0.40 -2.49 18.25
C SER A 24 -0.85 -1.59 18.30
N PRO A 25 -1.67 -1.54 17.24
CA PRO A 25 -2.89 -0.74 17.22
C PRO A 25 -3.94 -1.27 18.21
N VAL A 26 -3.89 -2.55 18.55
CA VAL A 26 -4.86 -3.27 19.38
C VAL A 26 -4.15 -4.15 20.43
N LEU A 27 -4.87 -4.53 21.49
CA LEU A 27 -4.38 -5.59 22.39
C LEU A 27 -4.53 -6.93 21.69
N ARG A 28 -3.49 -7.78 21.73
CA ARG A 28 -3.52 -9.11 21.11
C ARG A 28 -2.63 -10.11 21.84
N ALA A 29 -2.83 -11.40 21.58
CA ALA A 29 -1.97 -12.45 22.10
C ALA A 29 -0.56 -12.35 21.49
N GLY A 30 0.47 -12.56 22.32
CA GLY A 30 1.85 -12.71 21.89
C GLY A 30 2.09 -14.06 21.23
N HIS A 31 3.08 -14.15 20.35
CA HIS A 31 3.38 -15.39 19.61
C HIS A 31 3.88 -16.51 20.55
N GLU A 32 4.72 -16.16 21.53
CA GLU A 32 5.24 -17.09 22.55
C GLU A 32 4.36 -17.15 23.82
N GLY A 33 3.17 -16.56 23.77
CA GLY A 33 2.30 -16.35 24.92
C GLY A 33 2.39 -14.94 25.50
N GLY A 34 1.49 -14.62 26.43
CA GLY A 34 1.36 -13.26 26.99
C GLY A 34 0.49 -12.33 26.14
N VAL A 35 0.52 -11.03 26.47
CA VAL A 35 -0.32 -9.99 25.85
C VAL A 35 0.55 -8.88 25.30
N ILE A 36 0.43 -8.63 23.99
CA ILE A 36 1.00 -7.46 23.32
C ILE A 36 0.12 -6.27 23.66
N THR A 37 0.73 -5.26 24.26
CA THR A 37 0.05 -4.02 24.66
C THR A 37 0.23 -2.93 23.61
N ARG A 38 -0.55 -1.84 23.74
CA ARG A 38 -0.44 -0.66 22.88
C ARG A 38 0.73 0.26 23.27
N ARG A 39 1.60 -0.16 24.20
CA ARG A 39 2.73 0.64 24.65
C ARG A 39 3.71 0.80 23.48
N PRO A 40 4.04 2.03 23.07
CA PRO A 40 5.01 2.23 22.00
C PRO A 40 6.41 1.86 22.47
N LEU A 41 7.14 1.20 21.57
CA LEU A 41 8.58 1.05 21.61
C LEU A 41 9.20 2.22 20.86
N GLU A 42 9.97 3.04 21.56
CA GLU A 42 10.66 4.21 21.00
C GLU A 42 12.10 3.83 20.64
N LEU A 43 12.51 4.12 19.42
CA LEU A 43 13.80 3.77 18.84
C LEU A 43 14.40 4.99 18.12
N ARG A 44 15.71 4.95 17.95
CA ARG A 44 16.45 5.89 17.10
C ARG A 44 17.46 5.10 16.29
N ALA A 45 17.78 5.61 15.11
CA ALA A 45 18.91 5.09 14.35
C ALA A 45 20.21 5.38 15.12
N VAL A 46 21.16 4.45 15.04
CA VAL A 46 22.53 4.60 15.54
C VAL A 46 23.44 4.40 14.35
N ASP A 47 24.29 5.40 14.09
CA ASP A 47 25.18 5.42 12.91
C ASP A 47 24.41 5.21 11.60
N GLY A 48 23.25 5.87 11.46
CA GLY A 48 22.39 5.75 10.28
C GLY A 48 21.67 4.41 10.12
N VAL A 49 21.72 3.51 11.10
CA VAL A 49 21.03 2.22 11.06
C VAL A 49 19.97 2.15 12.16
N LEU A 50 18.72 1.94 11.77
CA LEU A 50 17.65 1.55 12.69
C LEU A 50 17.71 0.05 12.89
N THR A 51 17.72 -0.41 14.14
CA THR A 51 17.55 -1.82 14.47
C THR A 51 16.57 -1.96 15.63
N THR A 52 15.53 -2.77 15.45
CA THR A 52 14.57 -3.08 16.52
C THR A 52 15.08 -4.27 17.36
N PRO A 53 14.64 -4.42 18.61
CA PRO A 53 14.62 -5.74 19.26
C PRO A 53 13.69 -6.70 18.52
N ASP A 54 13.66 -7.97 18.95
CA ASP A 54 12.70 -8.95 18.44
C ASP A 54 11.26 -8.49 18.68
N LEU A 55 10.52 -8.34 17.58
CA LEU A 55 9.11 -7.99 17.57
C LEU A 55 8.24 -9.22 17.35
N ASP A 56 7.07 -9.22 17.98
CA ASP A 56 6.04 -10.23 17.72
C ASP A 56 5.37 -10.01 16.34
N PRO A 57 5.21 -11.07 15.52
CA PRO A 57 4.56 -10.97 14.21
C PRO A 57 3.12 -10.48 14.29
N GLY A 58 2.66 -9.71 13.32
CA GLY A 58 1.29 -9.20 13.17
C GLY A 58 1.18 -7.68 13.03
N PRO A 59 -0.03 -7.12 13.10
CA PRO A 59 -0.27 -5.73 12.75
C PRO A 59 0.37 -4.77 13.75
N ALA A 60 1.03 -3.74 13.22
CA ALA A 60 1.68 -2.69 13.96
C ALA A 60 1.50 -1.33 13.29
N THR A 61 1.80 -0.29 14.05
CA THR A 61 1.90 1.09 13.57
C THR A 61 3.33 1.56 13.75
N VAL A 62 3.89 2.20 12.73
CA VAL A 62 5.20 2.86 12.79
C VAL A 62 4.99 4.35 12.65
N ARG A 63 5.49 5.12 13.60
CA ARG A 63 5.48 6.58 13.56
C ARG A 63 6.89 7.10 13.33
N ILE A 64 7.05 7.92 12.30
CA ILE A 64 8.31 8.60 11.96
C ILE A 64 8.00 10.10 11.94
N GLY A 65 8.48 10.82 12.95
CA GLY A 65 8.11 12.23 13.18
C GLY A 65 6.59 12.43 13.35
N VAL A 66 5.97 13.10 12.39
CA VAL A 66 4.52 13.41 12.40
C VAL A 66 3.67 12.41 11.61
N ARG A 67 4.29 11.50 10.84
CA ARG A 67 3.58 10.53 10.00
C ARG A 67 3.45 9.20 10.73
N THR A 68 2.33 8.52 10.48
CA THR A 68 2.07 7.17 10.97
C THR A 68 1.72 6.26 9.80
N TYR A 69 2.34 5.10 9.77
CA TYR A 69 2.18 4.06 8.76
C TYR A 69 1.63 2.80 9.43
N LEU A 70 0.69 2.12 8.77
CA LEU A 70 0.29 0.78 9.15
C LEU A 70 1.25 -0.20 8.50
N ILE A 71 1.73 -1.18 9.25
CA ILE A 71 2.57 -2.25 8.72
C ILE A 71 2.10 -3.60 9.29
N ASP A 72 2.47 -4.69 8.62
CA ASP A 72 2.35 -6.04 9.16
C ASP A 72 3.76 -6.58 9.42
N ILE A 73 4.06 -6.93 10.67
CA ILE A 73 5.35 -7.51 11.05
C ILE A 73 5.32 -9.00 10.66
N PRO A 74 6.16 -9.46 9.73
CA PRO A 74 6.14 -10.86 9.32
C PRO A 74 6.63 -11.77 10.46
N ASP A 75 6.44 -13.07 10.32
CA ASP A 75 7.17 -14.05 11.12
C ASP A 75 8.43 -14.48 10.35
N SER A 76 9.53 -13.81 10.64
CA SER A 76 10.82 -13.95 9.96
C SER A 76 11.95 -14.20 10.95
N GLY A 77 12.66 -15.32 10.78
CA GLY A 77 13.89 -15.64 11.52
C GLY A 77 15.12 -14.83 11.08
N THR A 78 14.97 -13.92 10.11
CA THR A 78 16.02 -13.02 9.63
C THR A 78 15.58 -11.56 9.68
N PRO A 79 16.52 -10.59 9.81
CA PRO A 79 16.19 -9.18 9.76
C PRO A 79 15.44 -8.80 8.48
N VAL A 80 14.45 -7.92 8.60
CA VAL A 80 13.67 -7.39 7.47
C VAL A 80 13.82 -5.87 7.38
N GLU A 81 13.76 -5.34 6.16
CA GLU A 81 13.82 -3.90 5.91
C GLU A 81 12.48 -3.22 6.25
N LEU A 82 12.52 -1.96 6.69
CA LEU A 82 11.34 -1.22 7.13
C LEU A 82 10.55 -0.70 5.93
N TRP A 83 11.23 -0.17 4.91
CA TRP A 83 10.54 0.47 3.78
C TRP A 83 9.56 -0.45 3.04
N PRO A 84 9.91 -1.71 2.69
CA PRO A 84 8.96 -2.62 2.05
C PRO A 84 7.70 -2.88 2.89
N LEU A 85 7.80 -2.87 4.22
CA LEU A 85 6.65 -3.03 5.11
C LEU A 85 5.75 -1.78 5.08
N ILE A 86 6.35 -0.59 5.02
CA ILE A 86 5.61 0.67 4.87
C ILE A 86 4.89 0.70 3.53
N GLU A 87 5.59 0.38 2.44
CA GLU A 87 5.03 0.38 1.08
C GLU A 87 3.82 -0.56 0.98
N ALA A 88 3.93 -1.77 1.53
CA ALA A 88 2.85 -2.75 1.56
C ALA A 88 1.60 -2.26 2.34
N GLY A 89 1.77 -1.34 3.29
CA GLY A 89 0.69 -0.77 4.09
C GLY A 89 0.12 0.55 3.56
N LEU A 90 0.69 1.12 2.50
CA LEU A 90 0.13 2.31 1.86
C LEU A 90 -1.21 1.96 1.19
N PRO A 91 -2.20 2.87 1.20
CA PRO A 91 -3.41 2.65 0.42
C PRO A 91 -2.99 2.50 -1.04
N VAL A 92 -3.49 1.45 -1.69
CA VAL A 92 -3.41 1.35 -3.15
C VAL A 92 -4.00 2.64 -3.69
N PRO A 93 -3.29 3.38 -4.56
CA PRO A 93 -3.86 4.57 -5.17
C PRO A 93 -5.22 4.17 -5.74
N PRO A 94 -6.27 5.01 -5.58
CA PRO A 94 -7.56 4.68 -6.16
C PRO A 94 -7.28 4.31 -7.62
N GLU A 95 -7.75 3.13 -8.05
CA GLU A 95 -7.72 2.80 -9.47
C GLU A 95 -8.24 4.04 -10.17
N GLU A 96 -7.41 4.66 -11.02
CA GLU A 96 -7.89 5.73 -11.85
C GLU A 96 -9.00 5.10 -12.69
N GLU A 97 -10.27 5.27 -12.27
CA GLU A 97 -11.40 5.07 -13.14
C GLU A 97 -11.04 5.88 -14.38
N ALA A 98 -10.73 5.21 -15.48
CA ALA A 98 -10.14 5.86 -16.64
C ALA A 98 -11.04 7.03 -17.07
N THR A 99 -10.67 8.26 -16.68
CA THR A 99 -11.54 9.44 -16.85
C THR A 99 -11.66 9.84 -18.32
N ALA A 100 -10.77 9.31 -19.16
CA ALA A 100 -10.79 9.49 -20.59
C ALA A 100 -10.19 8.28 -21.31
N VAL A 101 -10.84 7.83 -22.38
CA VAL A 101 -10.27 6.88 -23.34
C VAL A 101 -9.52 7.67 -24.40
N ARG A 102 -8.22 7.43 -24.56
CA ARG A 102 -7.46 7.99 -25.69
C ARG A 102 -7.73 7.19 -26.94
N ASN A 103 -8.31 7.83 -27.95
CA ASN A 103 -8.47 7.26 -29.28
C ASN A 103 -7.10 7.23 -30.00
N GLY A 104 -6.52 6.04 -30.16
CA GLY A 104 -5.25 5.83 -30.86
C GLY A 104 -5.33 5.86 -32.39
N GLY A 105 -6.50 6.21 -32.94
CA GLY A 105 -6.85 6.06 -34.35
C GLY A 105 -7.72 4.82 -34.57
N GLY A 106 -8.65 4.89 -35.53
CA GLY A 106 -9.54 3.77 -35.90
C GLY A 106 -10.97 3.86 -35.35
N VAL A 107 -11.26 4.81 -34.46
CA VAL A 107 -12.64 5.11 -34.04
C VAL A 107 -13.02 6.51 -34.52
N ALA A 108 -13.96 6.62 -35.44
CA ALA A 108 -14.53 7.89 -35.89
C ALA A 108 -15.66 8.37 -34.96
N ARG A 109 -16.35 7.43 -34.29
CA ARG A 109 -17.54 7.72 -33.47
C ARG A 109 -17.69 6.76 -32.30
N ILE A 110 -18.27 7.25 -31.21
CA ILE A 110 -18.76 6.41 -30.11
C ILE A 110 -20.28 6.58 -30.03
N GLN A 111 -21.02 5.47 -29.95
CA GLN A 111 -22.47 5.48 -29.85
C GLN A 111 -22.97 4.52 -28.78
N ARG A 112 -23.80 5.03 -27.86
CA ARG A 112 -24.53 4.20 -26.89
C ARG A 112 -25.89 3.81 -27.47
N LEU A 113 -26.24 2.53 -27.37
CA LEU A 113 -27.52 1.99 -27.83
C LEU A 113 -27.90 0.73 -27.04
N THR A 114 -29.16 0.31 -27.11
CA THR A 114 -29.62 -0.91 -26.44
C THR A 114 -29.26 -2.17 -27.23
N GLN A 115 -29.30 -3.34 -26.59
CA GLN A 115 -29.05 -4.64 -27.21
C GLN A 115 -29.95 -4.84 -28.45
N SER A 116 -31.25 -4.61 -28.31
CA SER A 116 -32.21 -4.69 -29.41
C SER A 116 -31.89 -3.74 -30.57
N ALA A 117 -31.39 -2.53 -30.28
CA ALA A 117 -30.98 -1.57 -31.31
C ALA A 117 -29.70 -2.01 -32.03
N TYR A 118 -28.74 -2.64 -31.34
CA TYR A 118 -27.51 -3.15 -31.96
C TYR A 118 -27.82 -4.28 -32.94
N GLU A 119 -28.66 -5.23 -32.52
CA GLU A 119 -29.04 -6.40 -33.31
C GLU A 119 -29.86 -6.03 -34.55
N SER A 120 -30.52 -4.88 -34.54
CA SER A 120 -31.25 -4.34 -35.69
C SER A 120 -30.34 -3.73 -36.78
N LEU A 121 -29.04 -3.53 -36.50
CA LEU A 121 -28.09 -3.00 -37.48
C LEU A 121 -27.79 -4.05 -38.54
N ALA A 122 -28.14 -3.76 -39.80
CA ALA A 122 -27.84 -4.65 -40.92
C ALA A 122 -26.32 -4.87 -41.12
N THR A 123 -25.51 -3.85 -40.84
CA THR A 123 -24.04 -3.93 -40.83
C THR A 123 -23.50 -2.86 -39.89
N PRO A 124 -22.91 -3.24 -38.73
CA PRO A 124 -22.26 -2.28 -37.84
C PRO A 124 -21.10 -1.55 -38.54
N ASP A 125 -20.98 -0.24 -38.31
CA ASP A 125 -19.89 0.56 -38.87
C ASP A 125 -18.56 0.19 -38.17
N PRO A 126 -17.54 -0.27 -38.92
CA PRO A 126 -16.26 -0.68 -38.33
C PRO A 126 -15.48 0.47 -37.68
N GLU A 127 -15.77 1.73 -38.01
CA GLU A 127 -15.15 2.91 -37.37
C GLU A 127 -15.96 3.43 -36.17
N THR A 128 -17.08 2.80 -35.81
CA THR A 128 -17.90 3.20 -34.66
C THR A 128 -17.73 2.21 -33.50
N LEU A 129 -17.33 2.72 -32.33
CA LEU A 129 -17.39 1.97 -31.08
C LEU A 129 -18.81 2.02 -30.51
N TYR A 130 -19.46 0.87 -30.43
CA TYR A 130 -20.79 0.74 -29.84
C TYR A 130 -20.71 0.33 -28.37
N VAL A 131 -21.29 1.15 -27.49
CA VAL A 131 -21.51 0.80 -26.08
C VAL A 131 -22.93 0.26 -25.96
N VAL A 132 -23.05 -1.06 -25.96
CA VAL A 132 -24.33 -1.76 -25.89
C VAL A 132 -24.75 -1.91 -24.43
N ILE A 133 -25.98 -1.51 -24.12
CA ILE A 133 -26.59 -1.66 -22.80
C ILE A 133 -27.78 -2.62 -22.86
N GLU A 134 -28.08 -3.27 -21.74
CA GLU A 134 -29.29 -4.08 -21.58
C GLU A 134 -30.54 -3.20 -21.78
N ASP A 135 -31.61 -3.79 -22.34
CA ASP A 135 -32.89 -3.11 -22.58
C ASP A 135 -33.61 -2.74 -21.27
#